data_AF-B0RVZ1-F1
#
_entry.id   AF-B0RVZ1-F1
#
_cell.length_a   1.000
_cell.length_b   1.000
_cell.length_c   1.000
_cell.angle_alpha   90.00
_cell.angle_beta   90.00
_cell.angle_gamma   90.00
#
_symmetry.space_group_name_H-M   'P 1'
#
loop_
_entity.id
_entity.type
_entity.pdbx_description
1 polymer ?
#
loop_
_entity_poly.entity_id
_entity_poly.type
_entity_poly.pdbx_seq_one_letter_code
_entity_poly.pdbx_strand_id
1 'polypeptide(L)'
;MATFTIYLLRESVKTARDAVIDGAKEHPIEDGLSKYGQLFVKDTKPKPPKWAELFESYIDKKLLGTVQSSSAAFIIPVDQRLFALTFGQGRFLLHPDAYEERFGLIVTLNSINSDALRSIDKRAFVEDQNSRVQTAQAASALSFGVDIERDLVRGIVGRPVDFRLGRRLAGADALTVTSDVRVPGLRALLRRYLKKFESKDYQANFPWIDQVRQLIPKGTIATKLDAMLVDKVKEAWHNNGVVDGCWLAVPDIVDWEKVDGFKFTSAKGEGVWSDLRFRALIAAHPGEEPSLSFLRKHYAMSVDEDEKTVDRWALYRCIHCEIDDDGKSYILSAGRWFEVDKDFVSADVPPILSSASVWSPIPYPEEIGREETFY
;
A
#
# COMPACT_ATOMS: atom_id res chain seq x y z
N MET A 1 7.08 -1.59 -26.08
CA MET A 1 6.30 -2.23 -24.99
C MET A 1 6.21 -1.25 -23.85
N ALA A 2 5.06 -1.17 -23.20
CA ALA A 2 4.85 -0.31 -22.04
C ALA A 2 4.48 -1.17 -20.82
N THR A 3 4.78 -0.65 -19.64
CA THR A 3 4.32 -1.22 -18.37
C THR A 3 3.08 -0.46 -17.93
N PHE A 4 2.01 -1.20 -17.63
CA PHE A 4 0.74 -0.66 -17.15
C PHE A 4 0.51 -1.12 -15.72
N THR A 5 0.03 -0.23 -14.86
CA THR A 5 -0.53 -0.57 -13.56
C THR A 5 -2.05 -0.46 -13.66
N ILE A 6 -2.73 -1.56 -13.39
CA ILE A 6 -4.15 -1.77 -13.64
C ILE A 6 -4.85 -2.08 -12.33
N TYR A 7 -5.93 -1.34 -12.07
CA TYR A 7 -6.85 -1.58 -10.95
C TYR A 7 -8.20 -2.01 -11.51
N LEU A 8 -8.84 -2.97 -10.86
CA LEU A 8 -10.27 -3.23 -11.03
C LEU A 8 -11.03 -2.37 -10.03
N LEU A 9 -11.98 -1.56 -10.48
CA LEU A 9 -12.75 -0.71 -9.60
C LEU A 9 -13.89 -1.49 -8.93
N ARG A 10 -14.20 -1.13 -7.69
CA ARG A 10 -15.29 -1.74 -6.92
C ARG A 10 -16.63 -1.46 -7.59
N GLU A 11 -17.58 -2.37 -7.41
CA GLU A 11 -18.93 -2.21 -7.98
C GLU A 11 -19.69 -0.99 -7.44
N SER A 12 -19.29 -0.44 -6.29
CA SER A 12 -19.84 0.80 -5.76
C SER A 12 -19.49 2.03 -6.61
N VAL A 13 -18.44 1.96 -7.42
CA VAL A 13 -18.04 3.02 -8.36
C VAL A 13 -18.90 2.88 -9.62
N LYS A 14 -19.79 3.84 -9.87
CA LYS A 14 -20.78 3.75 -10.96
C LYS A 14 -20.33 4.50 -12.20
N THR A 15 -19.60 5.59 -12.03
CA THR A 15 -19.08 6.42 -13.12
C THR A 15 -17.56 6.52 -13.08
N ALA A 16 -16.96 6.94 -14.20
CA ALA A 16 -15.53 7.18 -14.25
C ALA A 16 -15.08 8.28 -13.26
N ARG A 17 -15.94 9.27 -13.01
CA ARG A 17 -15.64 10.36 -12.09
C ARG A 17 -15.68 9.92 -10.62
N ASP A 18 -16.56 8.99 -10.25
CA ASP A 18 -16.66 8.47 -8.88
C ASP A 18 -15.35 7.82 -8.39
N ALA A 19 -14.48 7.39 -9.32
CA ALA A 19 -13.22 6.75 -9.02
C ALA A 19 -12.09 7.74 -8.70
N VAL A 20 -12.22 9.00 -9.10
CA VAL A 20 -11.11 9.96 -9.20
C VAL A 20 -11.36 11.19 -8.33
N ILE A 21 -10.32 11.64 -7.61
CA ILE A 21 -10.36 12.86 -6.80
C ILE A 21 -10.62 14.11 -7.63
N ASP A 22 -11.04 15.18 -6.96
CA ASP A 22 -11.24 16.47 -7.61
C ASP A 22 -9.96 17.12 -8.15
N GLY A 23 -10.14 18.03 -9.12
CA GLY A 23 -9.05 18.80 -9.73
C GLY A 23 -8.32 18.15 -10.91
N ALA A 24 -8.65 16.90 -11.27
CA ALA A 24 -8.18 16.30 -12.52
C ALA A 24 -9.06 16.73 -13.72
N LYS A 25 -8.41 17.11 -14.82
CA LYS A 25 -9.06 17.42 -16.10
C LYS A 25 -9.46 16.12 -16.80
N GLU A 26 -10.68 16.08 -17.32
CA GLU A 26 -11.23 14.91 -17.99
C GLU A 26 -11.15 15.04 -19.51
N HIS A 27 -10.71 13.97 -20.16
CA HIS A 27 -10.56 13.87 -21.61
C HIS A 27 -11.19 12.57 -22.10
N PRO A 28 -12.25 12.62 -22.95
CA PRO A 28 -12.77 11.42 -23.57
C PRO A 28 -11.74 10.84 -24.53
N ILE A 29 -11.54 9.52 -24.48
CA ILE A 29 -10.69 8.80 -25.43
C ILE A 29 -11.58 8.07 -26.40
N GLU A 30 -11.63 8.56 -27.64
CA GLU A 30 -12.47 8.06 -28.71
C GLU A 30 -11.77 8.14 -30.08
N ASP A 31 -12.19 7.30 -31.01
CA ASP A 31 -11.73 7.26 -32.40
C ASP A 31 -12.93 7.00 -33.32
N GLY A 32 -13.40 8.05 -34.01
CA GLY A 32 -14.65 8.03 -34.76
C GLY A 32 -15.84 7.68 -33.85
N LEU A 33 -16.51 6.57 -34.14
CA LEU A 33 -17.64 6.06 -33.31
C LEU A 33 -17.18 5.22 -32.11
N SER A 34 -15.89 4.89 -32.03
CA SER A 34 -15.35 4.03 -30.98
C SER A 34 -15.05 4.85 -29.73
N LYS A 35 -15.82 4.63 -28.66
CA LYS A 35 -15.52 5.22 -27.33
C LYS A 35 -14.73 4.23 -26.51
N TYR A 36 -13.55 4.60 -26.01
CA TYR A 36 -12.68 3.72 -25.23
C TYR A 36 -12.78 3.95 -23.72
N GLY A 37 -12.91 5.19 -23.27
CA GLY A 37 -13.01 5.52 -21.84
C GLY A 37 -12.73 7.00 -21.56
N GLN A 38 -12.41 7.31 -20.30
CA GLN A 38 -12.17 8.67 -19.80
C GLN A 38 -10.78 8.77 -19.21
N LEU A 39 -9.92 9.64 -19.78
CA LEU A 39 -8.59 9.92 -19.26
C LEU A 39 -8.64 11.14 -18.35
N PHE A 40 -8.21 10.97 -17.11
CA PHE A 40 -8.05 12.05 -16.14
C PHE A 40 -6.58 12.43 -16.07
N VAL A 41 -6.26 13.70 -16.25
CA VAL A 41 -4.90 14.24 -16.18
C VAL A 41 -4.84 15.35 -15.14
N LYS A 42 -3.83 15.28 -14.26
CA LYS A 42 -3.53 16.34 -13.30
C LYS A 42 -2.23 17.02 -13.69
N ASP A 43 -2.34 18.29 -14.04
CA ASP A 43 -1.19 19.12 -14.34
C ASP A 43 -0.40 19.41 -13.06
N THR A 44 0.91 19.21 -13.11
CA THR A 44 1.83 19.64 -12.06
C THR A 44 2.67 20.80 -12.57
N LYS A 45 3.00 21.76 -11.72
CA LYS A 45 3.89 22.85 -12.10
C LYS A 45 5.35 22.39 -11.96
N PRO A 46 6.23 22.69 -12.93
CA PRO A 46 7.66 22.47 -12.76
C PRO A 46 8.18 23.23 -11.54
N LYS A 47 9.05 22.59 -10.75
CA LYS A 47 9.70 23.20 -9.59
C LYS A 47 11.19 22.88 -9.61
N PRO A 48 12.07 23.75 -9.08
CA PRO A 48 13.45 23.38 -8.81
C PRO A 48 13.50 22.13 -7.91
N PRO A 49 14.49 21.24 -8.08
CA PRO A 49 14.70 20.13 -7.15
C PRO A 49 15.11 20.66 -5.76
N LYS A 50 14.73 20.01 -4.66
CA LYS A 50 15.11 20.47 -3.30
C LYS A 50 16.61 20.54 -3.08
N TRP A 51 17.39 19.59 -3.60
CA TRP A 51 18.86 19.64 -3.53
C TRP A 51 19.48 20.87 -4.20
N ALA A 52 18.73 21.63 -5.02
CA ALA A 52 19.21 22.91 -5.56
C ALA A 52 19.48 23.96 -4.47
N GLU A 53 18.85 23.84 -3.29
CA GLU A 53 19.09 24.71 -2.14
C GLU A 53 20.54 24.60 -1.64
N LEU A 54 21.16 23.42 -1.74
CA LEU A 54 22.55 23.19 -1.36
C LEU A 54 23.53 24.11 -2.11
N PHE A 55 23.19 24.47 -3.35
CA PHE A 55 24.07 25.23 -4.24
C PHE A 55 23.64 26.69 -4.43
N GLU A 56 22.60 27.16 -3.73
CA GLU A 56 22.00 28.48 -3.95
C GLU A 56 22.99 29.64 -3.83
N SER A 57 23.98 29.51 -2.93
CA SER A 57 25.02 30.53 -2.73
C SER A 57 26.18 30.45 -3.73
N TYR A 58 26.27 29.37 -4.52
CA TYR A 58 27.40 29.11 -5.40
C TYR A 58 27.06 29.29 -6.88
N ILE A 59 25.82 29.02 -7.28
CA ILE A 59 25.36 29.09 -8.68
C ILE A 59 23.92 29.60 -8.76
N ASP A 60 23.52 30.12 -9.93
CA ASP A 60 22.11 30.41 -10.21
C ASP A 60 21.32 29.08 -10.30
N LYS A 61 20.30 28.91 -9.44
CA LYS A 61 19.40 27.74 -9.41
C LYS A 61 18.80 27.42 -10.78
N LYS A 62 18.65 28.38 -11.69
CA LYS A 62 18.14 28.14 -13.06
C LYS A 62 19.03 27.17 -13.85
N LEU A 63 20.33 27.10 -13.55
CA LEU A 63 21.26 26.17 -14.19
C LEU A 63 20.97 24.70 -13.85
N LEU A 64 20.26 24.46 -12.74
CA LEU A 64 19.92 23.12 -12.25
C LEU A 64 18.60 22.57 -12.83
N GLY A 65 17.88 23.40 -13.61
CA GLY A 65 16.64 23.00 -14.26
C GLY A 65 15.45 22.87 -13.31
N THR A 66 14.41 22.15 -13.75
CA THR A 66 13.19 21.90 -12.97
C THR A 66 12.75 20.45 -13.11
N VAL A 67 12.07 19.97 -12.09
CA VAL A 67 11.44 18.65 -12.03
C VAL A 67 9.93 18.82 -12.15
N GLN A 68 9.29 17.96 -12.94
CA GLN A 68 7.84 17.93 -13.12
C GLN A 68 7.39 16.47 -13.19
N SER A 69 6.38 16.10 -12.41
CA SER A 69 5.80 14.76 -12.45
C SER A 69 4.54 14.72 -13.29
N SER A 70 4.34 13.63 -14.04
CA SER A 70 3.07 13.38 -14.74
C SER A 70 2.13 12.56 -13.85
N SER A 71 0.84 12.84 -13.93
CA SER A 71 -0.19 12.10 -13.19
C SER A 71 -1.42 11.94 -14.08
N ALA A 72 -1.73 10.70 -14.44
CA ALA A 72 -2.93 10.40 -15.21
C ALA A 72 -3.55 9.04 -14.83
N ALA A 73 -4.87 8.96 -14.92
CA ALA A 73 -5.65 7.73 -14.73
C ALA A 73 -6.63 7.57 -15.88
N PHE A 74 -6.58 6.44 -16.59
CA PHE A 74 -7.48 6.14 -17.69
C PHE A 74 -8.54 5.12 -17.23
N ILE A 75 -9.79 5.54 -17.15
CA ILE A 75 -10.91 4.71 -16.72
C ILE A 75 -11.59 4.09 -17.94
N ILE A 76 -11.69 2.76 -17.95
CA ILE A 76 -12.13 1.98 -19.10
C ILE A 76 -13.29 1.06 -18.68
N PRO A 77 -14.49 1.22 -19.28
CA PRO A 77 -15.58 0.29 -19.07
C PRO A 77 -15.36 -1.02 -19.84
N VAL A 78 -15.52 -2.15 -19.14
CA VAL A 78 -15.40 -3.51 -19.67
C VAL A 78 -16.43 -4.39 -18.96
N ASP A 79 -17.37 -4.95 -19.72
CA ASP A 79 -18.36 -5.93 -19.23
C ASP A 79 -19.04 -5.51 -17.91
N GLN A 80 -19.60 -4.29 -17.88
CA GLN A 80 -20.26 -3.66 -16.71
C GLN A 80 -19.34 -3.33 -15.52
N ARG A 81 -18.05 -3.65 -15.60
CA ARG A 81 -17.03 -3.23 -14.64
C ARG A 81 -16.25 -2.03 -15.18
N LEU A 82 -15.60 -1.31 -14.27
CA LEU A 82 -14.66 -0.24 -14.60
C LEU A 82 -13.25 -0.67 -14.20
N PHE A 83 -12.29 -0.38 -15.06
CA PHE A 83 -10.86 -0.53 -14.79
C PHE A 83 -10.19 0.84 -14.76
N ALA A 84 -9.14 0.99 -13.97
CA ALA A 84 -8.26 2.17 -14.00
C ALA A 84 -6.85 1.77 -14.39
N LEU A 85 -6.30 2.42 -15.42
CA LEU A 85 -4.88 2.36 -15.77
C LEU A 85 -4.21 3.63 -15.28
N THR A 86 -3.20 3.51 -14.41
CA THR A 86 -2.51 4.66 -13.83
C THR A 86 -1.14 4.87 -14.45
N PHE A 87 -0.79 6.14 -14.69
CA PHE A 87 0.48 6.56 -15.29
C PHE A 87 1.18 7.59 -14.42
N GLY A 88 2.49 7.43 -14.22
CA GLY A 88 3.26 8.27 -13.31
C GLY A 88 2.65 8.27 -11.90
N GLN A 89 2.32 9.45 -11.39
CA GLN A 89 1.65 9.66 -10.10
C GLN A 89 0.13 9.46 -10.17
N GLY A 90 -0.38 8.80 -11.20
CA GLY A 90 -1.80 8.59 -11.46
C GLY A 90 -2.54 7.78 -10.40
N ARG A 91 -1.84 6.93 -9.63
CA ARG A 91 -2.45 6.16 -8.53
C ARG A 91 -3.04 7.04 -7.44
N PHE A 92 -2.47 8.22 -7.23
CA PHE A 92 -2.99 9.21 -6.28
C PHE A 92 -4.22 9.96 -6.78
N LEU A 93 -4.55 9.84 -8.06
CA LEU A 93 -5.82 10.35 -8.59
C LEU A 93 -6.98 9.46 -8.18
N LEU A 94 -6.76 8.17 -7.94
CA LEU A 94 -7.82 7.27 -7.51
C LEU A 94 -8.17 7.50 -6.04
N HIS A 95 -9.45 7.43 -5.72
CA HIS A 95 -9.89 7.29 -4.34
C HIS A 95 -9.36 5.94 -3.79
N PRO A 96 -8.68 5.92 -2.64
CA PRO A 96 -8.05 4.70 -2.10
C PRO A 96 -8.99 3.51 -1.88
N ASP A 97 -10.27 3.76 -1.63
CA ASP A 97 -11.29 2.72 -1.45
C ASP A 97 -12.02 2.34 -2.75
N ALA A 98 -11.68 2.96 -3.89
CA ALA A 98 -12.41 2.78 -5.15
C ALA A 98 -12.06 1.50 -5.92
N TYR A 99 -11.02 0.76 -5.50
CA TYR A 99 -10.56 -0.44 -6.21
C TYR A 99 -10.66 -1.72 -5.36
N GLU A 100 -10.78 -2.84 -6.07
CA GLU A 100 -10.79 -4.17 -5.47
C GLU A 100 -9.39 -4.52 -4.97
N GLU A 101 -9.31 -4.92 -3.71
CA GLU A 101 -8.10 -5.50 -3.14
C GLU A 101 -7.81 -6.86 -3.77
N ARG A 102 -6.53 -7.27 -3.73
CA ARG A 102 -6.04 -8.54 -4.27
C ARG A 102 -6.34 -8.77 -5.77
N PHE A 103 -6.84 -7.78 -6.52
CA PHE A 103 -7.15 -7.98 -7.94
C PHE A 103 -5.93 -8.48 -8.72
N GLY A 104 -4.80 -7.79 -8.59
CA GLY A 104 -3.56 -8.21 -9.26
C GLY A 104 -3.03 -9.55 -8.78
N LEU A 105 -3.12 -9.82 -7.47
CA LEU A 105 -2.69 -11.08 -6.86
C LEU A 105 -3.46 -12.25 -7.45
N ILE A 106 -4.80 -12.22 -7.41
CA ILE A 106 -5.64 -13.30 -7.93
C ILE A 106 -5.45 -13.47 -9.44
N VAL A 107 -5.40 -12.38 -10.21
CA VAL A 107 -5.14 -12.46 -11.66
C VAL A 107 -3.80 -13.12 -11.93
N THR A 108 -2.76 -12.78 -11.18
CA THR A 108 -1.43 -13.35 -11.37
C THR A 108 -1.41 -14.84 -11.03
N LEU A 109 -1.97 -15.24 -9.88
CA LEU A 109 -2.06 -16.65 -9.45
C LEU A 109 -2.79 -17.51 -10.48
N ASN A 110 -3.94 -17.04 -10.98
CA ASN A 110 -4.72 -17.73 -12.01
C ASN A 110 -4.05 -17.76 -13.39
N SER A 111 -2.92 -17.07 -13.57
CA SER A 111 -2.26 -16.91 -14.87
C SER A 111 -0.90 -17.60 -14.97
N ILE A 112 -0.33 -18.07 -13.87
CA ILE A 112 1.02 -18.67 -13.81
C ILE A 112 0.95 -20.14 -13.38
N ASN A 113 2.02 -20.90 -13.66
CA ASN A 113 2.20 -22.22 -13.04
C ASN A 113 2.67 -22.07 -11.57
N SER A 114 2.43 -23.09 -10.75
CA SER A 114 2.80 -23.10 -9.32
C SER A 114 4.31 -23.01 -9.06
N ASP A 115 5.13 -23.35 -10.05
CA ASP A 115 6.60 -23.33 -10.04
C ASP A 115 7.20 -22.15 -10.82
N ALA A 116 6.38 -21.20 -11.28
CA ALA A 116 6.79 -20.08 -12.11
C ALA A 116 6.87 -18.74 -11.36
N LEU A 117 6.97 -18.78 -10.03
CA LEU A 117 7.09 -17.60 -9.18
C LEU A 117 8.52 -17.05 -9.22
N ARG A 118 8.66 -15.72 -9.13
CA ARG A 118 9.93 -14.99 -9.17
C ARG A 118 10.17 -14.14 -7.93
N SER A 119 9.08 -13.66 -7.33
CA SER A 119 9.10 -12.86 -6.11
C SER A 119 7.80 -13.11 -5.36
N ILE A 120 7.89 -13.17 -4.04
CA ILE A 120 6.73 -13.17 -3.14
C ILE A 120 6.94 -12.07 -2.11
N ASP A 121 5.89 -11.28 -1.91
CA ASP A 121 5.76 -10.35 -0.81
C ASP A 121 4.85 -10.97 0.23
N LYS A 122 5.34 -11.10 1.45
CA LYS A 122 4.62 -11.70 2.55
C LYS A 122 4.67 -10.82 3.79
N ARG A 123 3.64 -10.93 4.64
CA ARG A 123 3.53 -10.25 5.92
C ARG A 123 3.28 -11.28 7.01
N ALA A 124 4.18 -11.32 7.99
CA ALA A 124 4.02 -12.15 9.18
C ALA A 124 3.18 -11.39 10.22
N PHE A 125 2.13 -12.03 10.75
CA PHE A 125 1.17 -11.34 11.61
C PHE A 125 1.68 -11.07 13.02
N VAL A 126 2.52 -11.93 13.59
CA VAL A 126 2.94 -11.83 14.99
C VAL A 126 4.12 -10.88 15.12
N GLU A 127 5.07 -10.97 14.20
CA GLU A 127 6.29 -10.17 14.21
C GLU A 127 6.08 -8.77 13.58
N ASP A 128 4.91 -8.54 12.98
CA ASP A 128 4.58 -7.32 12.21
C ASP A 128 5.59 -7.00 11.09
N GLN A 129 6.16 -8.05 10.50
CA GLN A 129 7.22 -7.93 9.50
C GLN A 129 6.67 -8.07 8.09
N ASN A 130 7.06 -7.15 7.20
CA ASN A 130 6.91 -7.33 5.76
C ASN A 130 8.24 -7.83 5.18
N SER A 131 8.19 -8.83 4.31
CA SER A 131 9.36 -9.33 3.60
C SER A 131 9.08 -9.59 2.12
N ARG A 132 10.10 -9.34 1.28
CA ARG A 132 10.12 -9.71 -0.13
C ARG A 132 11.25 -10.70 -0.35
N VAL A 133 10.90 -11.89 -0.81
CA VAL A 133 11.87 -12.91 -1.22
C VAL A 133 11.83 -13.03 -2.73
N GLN A 134 12.99 -13.00 -3.38
CA GLN A 134 13.11 -13.08 -4.84
C GLN A 134 14.13 -14.15 -5.24
N THR A 135 13.88 -14.82 -6.36
CA THR A 135 14.71 -15.91 -6.86
C THR A 135 15.28 -15.61 -8.25
N ALA A 136 16.52 -16.04 -8.48
CA ALA A 136 17.19 -15.88 -9.78
C ALA A 136 16.52 -16.68 -10.91
N GLN A 137 15.85 -17.78 -10.57
CA GLN A 137 15.07 -18.62 -11.47
C GLN A 137 13.63 -18.77 -10.99
N ALA A 138 12.73 -19.19 -11.88
CA ALA A 138 11.36 -19.47 -11.48
C ALA A 138 11.35 -20.63 -10.46
N ALA A 139 10.56 -20.50 -9.40
CA ALA A 139 10.51 -21.47 -8.30
C ALA A 139 9.08 -21.65 -7.78
N SER A 140 8.86 -22.68 -6.97
CA SER A 140 7.60 -22.90 -6.26
C SER A 140 7.51 -22.05 -4.99
N ALA A 141 6.30 -21.90 -4.44
CA ALA A 141 6.05 -21.05 -3.28
C ALA A 141 6.88 -21.42 -2.04
N LEU A 142 7.09 -22.72 -1.80
CA LEU A 142 7.89 -23.21 -0.66
C LEU A 142 9.34 -22.71 -0.70
N SER A 143 9.90 -22.46 -1.89
CA SER A 143 11.25 -21.91 -2.05
C SER A 143 11.39 -20.46 -1.57
N PHE A 144 10.28 -19.77 -1.30
CA PHE A 144 10.27 -18.41 -0.77
C PHE A 144 10.09 -18.37 0.75
N GLY A 145 10.07 -19.54 1.42
CA GLY A 145 9.94 -19.64 2.87
C GLY A 145 8.61 -19.12 3.40
N VAL A 146 7.52 -19.27 2.63
CA VAL A 146 6.17 -18.90 3.07
C VAL A 146 5.73 -19.88 4.15
N ASP A 147 5.46 -19.37 5.34
CA ASP A 147 4.75 -20.09 6.38
C ASP A 147 3.25 -20.01 6.09
N ILE A 148 2.66 -21.14 5.72
CA ILE A 148 1.27 -21.21 5.26
C ILE A 148 0.27 -20.80 6.37
N GLU A 149 0.64 -20.95 7.63
CA GLU A 149 -0.23 -20.65 8.78
C GLU A 149 -0.01 -19.23 9.30
N ARG A 150 1.19 -18.66 9.09
CA ARG A 150 1.62 -17.38 9.70
C ARG A 150 1.78 -16.22 8.73
N ASP A 151 1.97 -16.49 7.44
CA ASP A 151 2.27 -15.47 6.45
C ASP A 151 1.06 -15.13 5.57
N LEU A 152 0.72 -13.85 5.52
CA LEU A 152 -0.15 -13.32 4.48
C LEU A 152 0.66 -13.03 3.23
N VAL A 153 0.38 -13.73 2.13
CA VAL A 153 0.92 -13.33 0.83
C VAL A 153 0.15 -12.14 0.27
N ARG A 154 0.89 -11.04 0.10
CA ARG A 154 0.37 -9.73 -0.34
C ARG A 154 0.62 -9.48 -1.82
N GLY A 155 1.72 -10.01 -2.34
CA GLY A 155 2.14 -9.77 -3.71
C GLY A 155 2.93 -10.92 -4.30
N ILE A 156 2.80 -11.13 -5.60
CA ILE A 156 3.57 -12.14 -6.33
C ILE A 156 4.01 -11.61 -7.69
N VAL A 157 5.13 -12.14 -8.18
CA VAL A 157 5.62 -11.88 -9.53
C VAL A 157 5.82 -13.21 -10.25
N GLY A 158 5.35 -13.30 -11.49
CA GLY A 158 5.51 -14.50 -12.31
C GLY A 158 5.33 -14.24 -13.79
N ARG A 159 5.64 -15.26 -14.59
CA ARG A 159 5.43 -15.23 -16.04
C ARG A 159 4.13 -15.97 -16.37
N PRO A 160 3.18 -15.35 -17.09
CA PRO A 160 1.94 -16.01 -17.41
C PRO A 160 2.15 -17.14 -18.43
N VAL A 161 1.33 -18.19 -18.31
CA VAL A 161 1.30 -19.30 -19.26
C VAL A 161 0.74 -18.84 -20.61
N ASP A 162 -0.30 -18.00 -20.60
CA ASP A 162 -0.84 -17.36 -21.80
C ASP A 162 -0.14 -16.02 -22.06
N PHE A 163 0.74 -15.97 -23.08
CA PHE A 163 1.48 -14.75 -23.46
C PHE A 163 0.59 -13.57 -23.85
N ARG A 164 -0.69 -13.80 -24.17
CA ARG A 164 -1.65 -12.71 -24.42
C ARG A 164 -1.96 -11.90 -23.17
N LEU A 165 -1.62 -12.42 -21.99
CA LEU A 165 -1.70 -11.72 -20.70
C LEU A 165 -0.45 -10.85 -20.43
N GLY A 166 0.49 -10.77 -21.38
CA GLY A 166 1.71 -9.98 -21.23
C GLY A 166 2.94 -10.83 -20.91
N ARG A 167 4.10 -10.19 -20.79
CA ARG A 167 5.39 -10.88 -20.62
C ARG A 167 5.70 -11.24 -19.17
N ARG A 168 5.22 -10.43 -18.24
CA ARG A 168 5.42 -10.56 -16.79
C ARG A 168 4.23 -9.94 -16.10
N LEU A 169 3.76 -10.61 -15.06
CA LEU A 169 2.74 -10.11 -14.16
C LEU A 169 3.37 -9.90 -12.79
N ALA A 170 3.11 -8.74 -12.20
CA ALA A 170 3.37 -8.45 -10.79
C ALA A 170 2.04 -8.04 -10.17
N GLY A 171 1.52 -8.84 -9.25
CA GLY A 171 0.16 -8.73 -8.76
C GLY A 171 0.12 -8.56 -7.25
N ALA A 172 -0.55 -7.50 -6.81
CA ALA A 172 -0.95 -7.25 -5.41
C ALA A 172 -2.41 -6.76 -5.42
N ASP A 173 -2.72 -5.60 -4.84
CA ASP A 173 -4.02 -4.95 -5.06
C ASP A 173 -4.17 -4.51 -6.53
N ALA A 174 -3.12 -3.92 -7.11
CA ALA A 174 -3.03 -3.65 -8.55
C ALA A 174 -2.34 -4.78 -9.31
N LEU A 175 -2.63 -4.88 -10.61
CA LEU A 175 -1.86 -5.70 -11.55
C LEU A 175 -0.90 -4.81 -12.35
N THR A 176 0.40 -5.04 -12.21
CA THR A 176 1.41 -4.45 -13.09
C THR A 176 1.80 -5.45 -14.18
N VAL A 177 1.68 -5.02 -15.44
CA VAL A 177 1.95 -5.86 -16.61
C VAL A 177 2.77 -5.12 -17.66
N THR A 178 3.71 -5.82 -18.28
CA THR A 178 4.42 -5.34 -19.48
C THR A 178 3.81 -5.95 -20.74
N SER A 179 3.25 -5.09 -21.61
CA SER A 179 2.55 -5.47 -22.85
C SER A 179 2.77 -4.42 -23.96
N ASP A 180 2.54 -4.79 -25.21
CA ASP A 180 2.56 -3.90 -26.39
C ASP A 180 1.15 -3.47 -26.84
N VAL A 181 0.12 -3.75 -26.02
CA VAL A 181 -1.27 -3.37 -26.28
C VAL A 181 -1.42 -1.86 -26.49
N ARG A 182 -2.24 -1.48 -27.48
CA ARG A 182 -2.68 -0.11 -27.76
C ARG A 182 -4.10 0.11 -27.27
N VAL A 183 -4.53 1.37 -27.18
CA VAL A 183 -5.87 1.76 -26.67
C VAL A 183 -7.02 0.90 -27.24
N PRO A 184 -7.11 0.64 -28.56
CA PRO A 184 -8.18 -0.20 -29.10
C PRO A 184 -8.19 -1.65 -28.59
N GLY A 185 -7.02 -2.18 -28.24
CA GLY A 185 -6.86 -3.55 -27.72
C GLY A 185 -7.05 -3.69 -26.21
N LEU A 186 -7.10 -2.58 -25.45
CA LEU A 186 -7.14 -2.64 -23.98
C LEU A 186 -8.36 -3.38 -23.46
N ARG A 187 -9.55 -3.15 -24.01
CA ARG A 187 -10.78 -3.83 -23.55
C ARG A 187 -10.68 -5.34 -23.66
N ALA A 188 -10.08 -5.86 -24.74
CA ALA A 188 -9.90 -7.29 -24.91
C ALA A 188 -8.92 -7.86 -23.89
N LEU A 189 -7.85 -7.13 -23.55
CA LEU A 189 -6.89 -7.53 -22.52
C LEU A 189 -7.52 -7.51 -21.12
N LEU A 190 -8.19 -6.41 -20.76
CA LEU A 190 -8.85 -6.24 -19.47
C LEU A 190 -9.95 -7.28 -19.23
N ARG A 191 -10.71 -7.64 -20.26
CA ARG A 191 -11.69 -8.74 -20.18
C ARG A 191 -11.04 -10.08 -19.82
N ARG A 192 -9.82 -10.35 -20.29
CA ARG A 192 -9.09 -11.57 -19.91
C ARG A 192 -8.71 -11.52 -18.43
N TYR A 193 -8.27 -10.37 -17.94
CA TYR A 193 -7.96 -10.21 -16.51
C TYR A 193 -9.21 -10.30 -15.64
N LEU A 194 -10.35 -9.76 -16.08
CA LEU A 194 -11.62 -9.92 -15.36
C LEU A 194 -11.97 -11.40 -15.16
N LYS A 195 -11.93 -12.20 -16.23
CA LYS A 195 -12.14 -13.65 -16.16
C LYS A 195 -11.14 -14.36 -15.24
N LYS A 196 -9.88 -13.91 -15.23
CA LYS A 196 -8.86 -14.44 -14.33
C LYS A 196 -9.08 -14.03 -12.87
N PHE A 197 -9.66 -12.86 -12.61
CA PHE A 197 -10.01 -12.43 -11.26
C PHE A 197 -11.22 -13.22 -10.71
N GLU A 198 -12.20 -13.51 -11.55
CA GLU A 198 -13.43 -14.23 -11.18
C GLU A 198 -13.22 -15.74 -10.98
N SER A 199 -12.12 -16.30 -11.50
CA SER A 199 -11.81 -17.72 -11.35
C SER A 199 -11.24 -18.07 -9.97
N LYS A 200 -11.63 -19.24 -9.46
CA LYS A 200 -11.08 -19.85 -8.24
C LYS A 200 -10.02 -20.93 -8.52
N ASP A 201 -9.62 -21.13 -9.78
CA ASP A 201 -8.71 -22.22 -10.18
C ASP A 201 -7.36 -22.17 -9.44
N TYR A 202 -6.90 -20.98 -9.05
CA TYR A 202 -5.69 -20.81 -8.27
C TYR A 202 -5.72 -21.59 -6.95
N GLN A 203 -6.88 -21.82 -6.35
CA GLN A 203 -6.99 -22.54 -5.08
C GLN A 203 -6.50 -23.99 -5.19
N ALA A 204 -6.57 -24.59 -6.39
CA ALA A 204 -6.02 -25.92 -6.62
C ALA A 204 -4.47 -25.94 -6.59
N ASN A 205 -3.83 -24.88 -7.10
CA ASN A 205 -2.38 -24.79 -7.26
C ASN A 205 -1.69 -24.03 -6.12
N PHE A 206 -2.45 -23.19 -5.42
CA PHE A 206 -2.01 -22.30 -4.35
C PHE A 206 -3.04 -22.33 -3.20
N PRO A 207 -3.35 -23.52 -2.62
CA PRO A 207 -4.37 -23.66 -1.59
C PRO A 207 -4.06 -22.85 -0.33
N TRP A 208 -2.79 -22.51 -0.11
CA TRP A 208 -2.29 -21.75 1.03
C TRP A 208 -2.61 -20.25 0.97
N ILE A 209 -3.00 -19.72 -0.20
CA ILE A 209 -3.29 -18.29 -0.38
C ILE A 209 -4.46 -17.81 0.49
N ASP A 210 -5.40 -18.70 0.80
CA ASP A 210 -6.60 -18.39 1.60
C ASP A 210 -6.60 -19.13 2.97
N GLN A 211 -5.48 -19.77 3.37
CA GLN A 211 -5.44 -20.62 4.58
C GLN A 211 -5.37 -19.87 5.90
N VAL A 212 -4.98 -18.60 5.89
CA VAL A 212 -5.08 -17.77 7.09
C VAL A 212 -6.55 -17.62 7.48
N ARG A 213 -6.91 -17.81 8.76
CA ARG A 213 -8.27 -17.63 9.30
C ARG A 213 -8.71 -16.16 9.30
N GLN A 214 -8.72 -15.55 8.12
CA GLN A 214 -9.18 -14.22 7.90
C GLN A 214 -10.68 -14.17 8.15
N LEU A 215 -11.12 -13.25 9.00
CA LEU A 215 -12.53 -13.02 9.24
C LEU A 215 -13.20 -12.38 8.02
N ILE A 216 -14.46 -12.74 7.81
CA ILE A 216 -15.30 -12.17 6.75
C ILE A 216 -15.45 -10.67 7.04
N PRO A 217 -15.04 -9.78 6.11
CA PRO A 217 -15.22 -8.34 6.28
C PRO A 217 -16.70 -8.00 6.52
N LYS A 218 -16.97 -7.13 7.51
CA LYS A 218 -18.34 -6.76 7.94
C LYS A 218 -19.18 -7.94 8.47
N GLY A 219 -18.57 -9.09 8.76
CA GLY A 219 -19.22 -10.16 9.53
C GLY A 219 -19.41 -9.76 10.99
N THR A 220 -20.21 -10.52 11.74
CA THR A 220 -20.55 -10.22 13.14
C THR A 220 -19.32 -10.06 14.03
N ILE A 221 -18.35 -10.99 13.93
CA ILE A 221 -17.12 -10.95 14.74
C ILE A 221 -16.25 -9.75 14.33
N ALA A 222 -15.99 -9.56 13.03
CA ALA A 222 -15.20 -8.42 12.54
C ALA A 222 -15.81 -7.07 12.94
N THR A 223 -17.14 -6.96 12.98
CA THR A 223 -17.85 -5.74 13.40
C THR A 223 -17.70 -5.49 14.90
N LYS A 224 -17.74 -6.54 15.72
CA LYS A 224 -17.47 -6.46 17.17
C LYS A 224 -16.03 -6.02 17.41
N LEU A 225 -15.06 -6.62 16.71
CA LEU A 225 -13.64 -6.26 16.82
C LEU A 225 -13.36 -4.83 16.35
N ASP A 226 -14.02 -4.37 15.28
CA ASP A 226 -13.93 -2.97 14.83
C ASP A 226 -14.44 -1.97 15.91
N ALA A 227 -15.47 -2.33 16.69
CA ALA A 227 -15.91 -1.51 17.82
C ALA A 227 -14.86 -1.48 18.95
N MET A 228 -14.32 -2.65 19.34
CA MET A 228 -13.27 -2.75 20.35
C MET A 228 -11.97 -2.02 19.94
N LEU A 229 -11.63 -2.08 18.66
CA LEU A 229 -10.53 -1.31 18.07
C LEU A 229 -10.72 0.18 18.25
N VAL A 230 -11.92 0.70 17.97
CA VAL A 230 -12.21 2.13 18.14
C VAL A 230 -12.02 2.54 19.60
N ASP A 231 -12.42 1.71 20.56
CA ASP A 231 -12.21 1.98 21.98
C ASP A 231 -10.72 2.03 22.34
N LYS A 232 -9.90 1.09 21.85
CA LYS A 232 -8.43 1.14 22.00
C LYS A 232 -7.80 2.38 21.36
N VAL A 233 -8.25 2.77 20.17
CA VAL A 233 -7.74 3.98 19.50
C VAL A 233 -8.15 5.24 20.26
N LYS A 234 -9.34 5.28 20.87
CA LYS A 234 -9.76 6.37 21.77
C LYS A 234 -8.91 6.43 23.03
N GLU A 235 -8.57 5.28 23.62
CA GLU A 235 -7.62 5.22 24.73
C GLU A 235 -6.28 5.85 24.34
N ALA A 236 -5.72 5.45 23.20
CA ALA A 236 -4.51 6.06 22.65
C ALA A 236 -4.68 7.57 22.45
N TRP A 237 -5.83 8.02 21.94
CA TRP A 237 -6.13 9.44 21.72
C TRP A 237 -6.08 10.27 23.01
N HIS A 238 -6.63 9.72 24.10
CA HIS A 238 -6.65 10.37 25.40
C HIS A 238 -5.34 10.21 26.19
N ASN A 239 -4.50 9.23 25.83
CA ASN A 239 -3.24 8.91 26.48
C ASN A 239 -2.01 9.22 25.60
N ASN A 240 -2.07 10.32 24.83
CA ASN A 240 -0.96 10.84 24.02
C ASN A 240 -0.30 9.80 23.08
N GLY A 241 -1.11 8.91 22.52
CA GLY A 241 -0.73 7.87 21.58
C GLY A 241 -0.26 6.56 22.21
N VAL A 242 -0.42 6.37 23.52
CA VAL A 242 -0.01 5.14 24.22
C VAL A 242 -1.22 4.26 24.50
N VAL A 243 -1.17 3.02 23.99
CA VAL A 243 -2.15 1.96 24.21
C VAL A 243 -1.46 0.60 24.08
N ASP A 244 -1.91 -0.39 24.84
CA ASP A 244 -1.34 -1.73 24.80
C ASP A 244 -1.88 -2.57 23.63
N GLY A 245 -1.01 -3.38 23.01
CA GLY A 245 -1.33 -4.27 21.91
C GLY A 245 -1.89 -3.58 20.65
N CYS A 246 -1.66 -2.28 20.47
CA CYS A 246 -2.14 -1.55 19.28
C CYS A 246 -1.17 -0.43 18.89
N TRP A 247 -0.76 -0.41 17.62
CA TRP A 247 0.17 0.59 17.08
C TRP A 247 -0.09 0.87 15.59
N LEU A 248 0.58 1.89 15.07
CA LEU A 248 0.59 2.15 13.63
C LEU A 248 1.78 1.45 12.98
N ALA A 249 1.54 0.72 11.90
CA ALA A 249 2.50 -0.03 11.12
C ALA A 249 2.30 0.24 9.63
N VAL A 250 3.39 0.22 8.84
CA VAL A 250 3.27 0.35 7.39
C VAL A 250 2.74 -0.98 6.81
N PRO A 251 1.63 -0.97 6.05
CA PRO A 251 0.96 -2.21 5.62
C PRO A 251 1.68 -2.94 4.47
N ASP A 252 2.57 -2.24 3.75
CA ASP A 252 3.26 -2.75 2.58
C ASP A 252 4.78 -2.51 2.73
N ILE A 253 5.60 -3.16 1.89
CA ILE A 253 7.06 -3.00 1.91
C ILE A 253 7.45 -1.60 1.43
N VAL A 254 8.26 -0.91 2.23
CA VAL A 254 8.75 0.44 1.94
C VAL A 254 10.10 0.39 1.23
N ASP A 255 10.24 1.19 0.18
CA ASP A 255 11.52 1.47 -0.46
C ASP A 255 12.17 2.69 0.22
N TRP A 256 12.98 2.43 1.25
CA TRP A 256 13.58 3.48 2.09
C TRP A 256 14.56 4.39 1.34
N GLU A 257 15.04 4.00 0.15
CA GLU A 257 15.85 4.90 -0.68
C GLU A 257 15.03 6.08 -1.24
N LYS A 258 13.70 5.97 -1.23
CA LYS A 258 12.77 7.00 -1.75
C LYS A 258 12.00 7.74 -0.66
N VAL A 259 12.03 7.25 0.58
CA VAL A 259 11.19 7.74 1.67
C VAL A 259 12.05 8.47 2.69
N ASP A 260 11.75 9.75 2.88
CA ASP A 260 12.35 10.61 3.90
C ASP A 260 11.62 10.47 5.26
N GLY A 261 10.30 10.23 5.21
CA GLY A 261 9.51 9.94 6.41
C GLY A 261 8.01 9.88 6.13
N PHE A 262 7.21 10.21 7.14
CA PHE A 262 5.76 10.02 7.14
C PHE A 262 4.98 11.28 7.56
N LYS A 263 3.76 11.39 7.03
CA LYS A 263 2.78 12.44 7.31
C LYS A 263 1.36 11.87 7.35
N PHE A 264 0.45 12.59 7.99
CA PHE A 264 -0.98 12.27 8.11
C PHE A 264 -1.87 13.28 7.35
N THR A 265 -1.33 14.46 7.02
CA THR A 265 -2.00 15.46 6.19
C THR A 265 -1.08 15.99 5.10
N SER A 266 -1.65 16.75 4.16
CA SER A 266 -0.88 17.49 3.14
C SER A 266 -0.46 18.88 3.63
N ALA A 267 -0.62 19.20 4.91
CA ALA A 267 -0.27 20.51 5.46
C ALA A 267 1.26 20.68 5.48
N LYS A 268 1.75 21.83 5.02
CA LYS A 268 3.18 22.15 5.05
C LYS A 268 3.73 22.31 6.47
N GLY A 269 2.89 22.68 7.43
CA GLY A 269 3.30 22.93 8.82
C GLY A 269 3.32 21.68 9.72
N GLU A 270 2.91 20.51 9.23
CA GLU A 270 2.88 19.28 10.03
C GLU A 270 4.29 18.79 10.40
N GLY A 271 5.29 19.09 9.57
CA GLY A 271 6.60 18.44 9.63
C GLY A 271 6.58 17.03 9.03
N VAL A 272 7.69 16.32 9.16
CA VAL A 272 7.90 14.94 8.69
C VAL A 272 8.31 14.09 9.88
N TRP A 273 7.64 12.95 10.06
CA TRP A 273 7.90 12.00 11.14
C TRP A 273 8.78 10.85 10.64
N SER A 274 9.70 10.35 11.48
CA SER A 274 10.52 9.18 11.13
C SER A 274 9.70 7.89 11.01
N ASP A 275 8.63 7.77 11.79
CA ASP A 275 7.79 6.57 11.88
C ASP A 275 6.30 6.94 11.96
N LEU A 276 5.45 5.98 11.62
CA LEU A 276 4.01 6.07 11.92
C LEU A 276 3.78 5.90 13.42
N ARG A 277 3.23 6.92 14.08
CA ARG A 277 2.90 6.88 15.52
C ARG A 277 1.55 7.51 15.80
N PHE A 278 0.80 6.96 16.75
CA PHE A 278 -0.47 7.56 17.16
C PHE A 278 -0.32 9.01 17.63
N ARG A 279 0.76 9.34 18.35
CA ARG A 279 1.05 10.72 18.76
C ARG A 279 1.09 11.69 17.58
N ALA A 280 1.73 11.28 16.49
CA ALA A 280 1.84 12.08 15.27
C ALA A 280 0.48 12.22 14.57
N LEU A 281 -0.29 11.13 14.50
CA LEU A 281 -1.66 11.14 13.98
C LEU A 281 -2.57 12.10 14.76
N ILE A 282 -2.54 12.04 16.10
CA ILE A 282 -3.35 12.90 16.98
C ILE A 282 -2.98 14.37 16.78
N ALA A 283 -1.68 14.68 16.73
CA ALA A 283 -1.19 16.04 16.51
C ALA A 283 -1.63 16.61 15.15
N ALA A 284 -1.74 15.76 14.12
CA ALA A 284 -2.14 16.16 12.78
C ALA A 284 -3.66 16.39 12.64
N HIS A 285 -4.48 15.89 13.57
CA HIS A 285 -5.95 16.00 13.57
C HIS A 285 -6.49 16.58 14.89
N PRO A 286 -6.13 17.84 15.24
CA PRO A 286 -6.59 18.45 16.49
C PRO A 286 -8.12 18.63 16.49
N GLY A 287 -8.76 18.15 17.56
CA GLY A 287 -10.21 18.31 17.76
C GLY A 287 -11.08 17.31 17.00
N GLU A 288 -10.50 16.35 16.27
CA GLU A 288 -11.23 15.18 15.78
C GLU A 288 -11.19 14.04 16.80
N GLU A 289 -12.26 13.25 16.84
CA GLU A 289 -12.31 12.00 17.61
C GLU A 289 -12.18 10.80 16.69
N PRO A 290 -11.43 9.76 17.10
CA PRO A 290 -11.27 8.57 16.29
C PRO A 290 -12.58 7.78 16.25
N SER A 291 -12.94 7.37 15.04
CA SER A 291 -14.05 6.48 14.74
C SER A 291 -13.64 5.56 13.59
N LEU A 292 -14.39 4.48 13.37
CA LEU A 292 -14.12 3.62 12.21
C LEU A 292 -14.22 4.39 10.88
N SER A 293 -15.15 5.34 10.77
CA SER A 293 -15.25 6.23 9.61
C SER A 293 -14.01 7.12 9.48
N PHE A 294 -13.52 7.69 10.58
CA PHE A 294 -12.30 8.49 10.58
C PHE A 294 -11.10 7.67 10.07
N LEU A 295 -10.91 6.47 10.61
CA LEU A 295 -9.80 5.58 10.24
C LEU A 295 -9.82 5.14 8.77
N ARG A 296 -11.01 5.03 8.16
CA ARG A 296 -11.16 4.66 6.75
C ARG A 296 -10.99 5.86 5.80
N LYS A 297 -11.37 7.07 6.24
CA LYS A 297 -11.36 8.28 5.38
C LYS A 297 -10.06 9.06 5.45
N HIS A 298 -9.29 8.93 6.52
CA HIS A 298 -7.98 9.56 6.70
C HIS A 298 -6.85 8.61 6.32
N TYR A 299 -5.68 9.19 6.08
CA TYR A 299 -4.56 8.46 5.48
C TYR A 299 -3.24 8.72 6.21
N ALA A 300 -2.41 7.69 6.28
CA ALA A 300 -0.98 7.84 6.46
C ALA A 300 -0.31 7.92 5.08
N MET A 301 0.76 8.71 4.98
CA MET A 301 1.53 8.91 3.75
C MET A 301 3.01 8.74 4.06
N SER A 302 3.73 7.99 3.23
CA SER A 302 5.18 8.17 3.13
C SER A 302 5.47 9.31 2.17
N VAL A 303 6.53 10.08 2.44
CA VAL A 303 6.94 11.22 1.64
C VAL A 303 8.41 11.14 1.28
N ASP A 304 8.77 11.70 0.13
CA ASP A 304 10.17 11.90 -0.29
C ASP A 304 10.76 13.16 0.36
N GLU A 305 12.02 13.46 0.04
CA GLU A 305 12.69 14.67 0.53
C GLU A 305 11.93 15.96 0.16
N ASP A 306 11.19 16.00 -0.96
CA ASP A 306 10.39 17.16 -1.38
C ASP A 306 9.03 17.25 -0.63
N GLU A 307 8.81 16.41 0.39
CA GLU A 307 7.54 16.15 1.06
C GLU A 307 6.40 15.72 0.09
N LYS A 308 6.76 15.18 -1.08
CA LYS A 308 5.77 14.63 -2.02
C LYS A 308 5.43 13.22 -1.59
N THR A 309 4.15 12.90 -1.64
CA THR A 309 3.65 11.55 -1.33
C THR A 309 4.31 10.51 -2.22
N VAL A 310 5.03 9.58 -1.59
CA VAL A 310 5.60 8.38 -2.23
C VAL A 310 4.56 7.28 -2.23
N ASP A 311 3.90 7.01 -1.10
CA ASP A 311 2.74 6.11 -0.98
C ASP A 311 1.73 6.65 0.05
N ARG A 312 0.51 6.10 0.01
CA ARG A 312 -0.61 6.53 0.85
C ARG A 312 -1.51 5.34 1.19
N TRP A 313 -1.89 5.23 2.46
CA TRP A 313 -2.73 4.15 2.98
C TRP A 313 -3.80 4.68 3.91
N ALA A 314 -5.02 4.13 3.86
CA ALA A 314 -6.04 4.47 4.85
C ALA A 314 -5.52 4.11 6.25
N LEU A 315 -5.78 4.95 7.26
CA LEU A 315 -5.28 4.72 8.62
C LEU A 315 -5.68 3.34 9.16
N TYR A 316 -6.88 2.89 8.85
CA TYR A 316 -7.37 1.55 9.21
C TYR A 316 -6.45 0.43 8.71
N ARG A 317 -5.82 0.59 7.53
CA ARG A 317 -4.82 -0.37 7.02
C ARG A 317 -3.49 -0.28 7.76
N CYS A 318 -3.18 0.89 8.31
CA CYS A 318 -1.96 1.12 9.06
C CYS A 318 -2.07 0.72 10.53
N ILE A 319 -3.22 0.25 11.03
CA ILE A 319 -3.30 -0.19 12.41
C ILE A 319 -2.95 -1.68 12.51
N HIS A 320 -2.01 -1.98 13.39
CA HIS A 320 -1.83 -3.30 13.96
C HIS A 320 -2.50 -3.33 15.33
N CYS A 321 -3.38 -4.29 15.59
CA CYS A 321 -4.07 -4.38 16.88
C CYS A 321 -4.37 -5.82 17.26
N GLU A 322 -3.98 -6.19 18.46
CA GLU A 322 -4.24 -7.49 19.08
C GLU A 322 -5.40 -7.39 20.07
N ILE A 323 -6.36 -8.29 19.95
CA ILE A 323 -7.56 -8.32 20.79
C ILE A 323 -7.87 -9.77 21.17
N ASP A 324 -7.96 -10.02 22.47
CA ASP A 324 -8.53 -11.26 23.02
C ASP A 324 -10.02 -11.08 23.31
N ASP A 325 -10.83 -12.01 22.81
CA ASP A 325 -12.28 -12.03 23.02
C ASP A 325 -12.83 -13.46 22.98
N ASP A 326 -13.65 -13.81 23.98
CA ASP A 326 -14.29 -15.12 24.13
C ASP A 326 -13.34 -16.33 23.99
N GLY A 327 -12.18 -16.24 24.64
CA GLY A 327 -11.20 -17.33 24.64
C GLY A 327 -10.37 -17.45 23.35
N LYS A 328 -10.58 -16.58 22.37
CA LYS A 328 -9.80 -16.50 21.11
C LYS A 328 -8.98 -15.22 21.05
N SER A 329 -7.96 -15.23 20.20
CA SER A 329 -7.08 -14.10 19.94
C SER A 329 -7.26 -13.65 18.49
N TYR A 330 -7.27 -12.34 18.28
CA TYR A 330 -7.49 -11.73 16.97
C TYR A 330 -6.45 -10.65 16.70
N ILE A 331 -5.98 -10.60 15.45
CA ILE A 331 -5.03 -9.59 15.00
C ILE A 331 -5.65 -8.82 13.83
N LEU A 332 -5.67 -7.49 13.93
CA LEU A 332 -5.87 -6.59 12.80
C LEU A 332 -4.52 -6.33 12.16
N SER A 333 -4.37 -6.65 10.89
CA SER A 333 -3.15 -6.36 10.14
C SER A 333 -3.48 -6.01 8.70
N ALA A 334 -2.84 -4.96 8.17
CA ALA A 334 -3.08 -4.45 6.82
C ALA A 334 -4.57 -4.20 6.47
N GLY A 335 -5.39 -3.88 7.49
CA GLY A 335 -6.82 -3.61 7.35
C GLY A 335 -7.72 -4.86 7.31
N ARG A 336 -7.24 -6.02 7.77
CA ARG A 336 -8.00 -7.27 7.84
C ARG A 336 -7.85 -7.91 9.21
N TRP A 337 -8.95 -8.45 9.72
CA TRP A 337 -8.96 -9.22 10.96
C TRP A 337 -8.66 -10.68 10.68
N PHE A 338 -7.84 -11.28 11.53
CA PHE A 338 -7.45 -12.68 11.52
C PHE A 338 -7.68 -13.28 12.90
N GLU A 339 -8.21 -14.50 12.95
CA GLU A 339 -8.20 -15.32 14.16
C GLU A 339 -6.86 -16.05 14.24
N VAL A 340 -6.20 -15.98 15.40
CA VAL A 340 -4.94 -16.71 15.68
C VAL A 340 -5.16 -17.67 16.85
N ASP A 341 -4.59 -18.86 16.76
CA ASP A 341 -4.68 -19.86 17.83
C ASP A 341 -3.80 -19.45 19.02
N LYS A 342 -4.27 -19.58 20.27
CA LYS A 342 -3.53 -19.10 21.46
C LYS A 342 -2.14 -19.72 21.67
N ASP A 343 -1.92 -20.93 21.13
CA ASP A 343 -0.62 -21.59 21.17
C ASP A 343 0.42 -20.92 20.26
N PHE A 344 0.00 -20.00 19.37
CA PHE A 344 0.89 -19.23 18.48
C PHE A 344 1.85 -18.28 19.21
N VAL A 345 1.46 -17.71 20.36
CA VAL A 345 2.23 -16.63 21.02
C VAL A 345 3.41 -17.19 21.84
N SER A 346 3.40 -18.50 22.13
CA SER A 346 4.39 -19.14 23.02
C SER A 346 5.61 -19.76 22.32
N ALA A 347 5.56 -19.91 21.00
CA ALA A 347 6.63 -20.56 20.23
C ALA A 347 7.37 -19.51 19.40
N ASP A 348 8.60 -19.20 19.84
CA ASP A 348 9.68 -18.54 19.09
C ASP A 348 9.82 -17.01 19.23
N VAL A 349 9.79 -16.48 20.46
CA VAL A 349 10.62 -15.32 20.80
C VAL A 349 11.91 -15.82 21.46
N PRO A 350 13.07 -15.79 20.77
CA PRO A 350 14.35 -15.99 21.44
C PRO A 350 14.47 -14.99 22.61
N PRO A 351 14.99 -15.40 23.79
CA PRO A 351 15.09 -14.55 24.99
C PRO A 351 15.86 -13.23 24.81
N ILE A 352 16.47 -13.00 23.65
CA ILE A 352 17.20 -11.79 23.29
C ILE A 352 16.29 -10.56 23.09
N LEU A 353 14.99 -10.74 22.83
CA LEU A 353 14.06 -9.61 22.67
C LEU A 353 13.22 -9.30 23.93
N SER A 354 13.30 -10.12 24.98
CA SER A 354 12.57 -9.87 26.25
C SER A 354 13.35 -9.03 27.26
N SER A 355 14.60 -8.65 26.97
CA SER A 355 15.35 -7.70 27.80
C SER A 355 15.27 -6.31 27.18
N ALA A 356 14.21 -5.57 27.50
CA ALA A 356 14.20 -4.12 27.42
C ALA A 356 15.19 -3.54 28.44
N SER A 357 16.49 -3.74 28.23
CA SER A 357 17.58 -3.09 28.97
C SER A 357 18.87 -3.24 28.15
N VAL A 358 19.03 -2.39 27.15
CA VAL A 358 20.27 -1.68 26.73
C VAL A 358 19.95 -1.13 25.33
N TRP A 359 19.20 -0.03 25.31
CA TRP A 359 19.25 0.90 24.19
C TRP A 359 19.75 2.22 24.78
N SER A 360 21.03 2.49 24.56
CA SER A 360 21.63 3.77 24.93
C SER A 360 21.10 4.81 23.93
N PRO A 361 20.47 5.91 24.36
CA PRO A 361 20.08 6.95 23.42
C PRO A 361 21.36 7.53 22.81
N ILE A 362 21.44 7.54 21.47
CA ILE A 362 22.36 8.45 20.77
C ILE A 362 21.88 9.85 21.17
N PRO A 363 22.68 10.67 21.88
CA PRO A 363 22.24 11.99 22.28
C PRO A 363 22.04 12.85 21.03
N TYR A 364 20.89 13.53 20.95
CA TYR A 364 20.66 14.61 20.00
C TYR A 364 21.72 15.71 20.21
N PRO A 365 22.32 16.27 19.15
CA PRO A 365 23.27 17.36 19.30
C PRO A 365 22.50 18.68 19.51
N GLU A 366 22.15 18.98 20.76
CA GLU A 366 22.02 20.35 21.22
C GLU A 366 23.29 20.70 22.03
N GLU A 367 23.90 21.83 21.68
CA GLU A 367 25.02 22.48 22.37
C GLU A 367 26.41 21.80 22.26
N ILE A 368 27.07 22.01 21.11
CA ILE A 368 28.52 22.30 21.15
C ILE A 368 28.70 23.77 20.82
N GLY A 369 28.66 24.59 21.88
CA GLY A 369 29.19 25.93 21.85
C GLY A 369 30.71 25.91 21.64
N ARG A 370 31.18 26.96 20.96
CA ARG A 370 32.55 27.50 20.92
C ARG A 370 33.60 26.79 21.80
N GLU A 371 34.67 26.34 21.16
CA GLU A 371 36.07 26.62 21.55
C GLU A 371 36.95 26.26 20.33
N GLU A 372 37.43 27.29 19.62
CA GLU A 372 38.79 27.82 19.67
C GLU A 372 39.76 27.10 18.72
N THR A 373 40.19 27.88 17.72
CA THR A 373 41.39 27.75 16.88
C THR A 373 42.59 27.14 17.59
N PHE A 374 43.36 26.28 16.92
CA PHE A 374 44.83 26.39 16.85
C PHE A 374 45.41 25.60 15.65
N TYR A 375 46.12 26.36 14.81
CA TYR A 375 47.06 26.06 13.71
C TYR A 375 46.60 25.32 12.45
#